data_AF-A0A0N8PW81-F1
#
_entry.id   AF-A0A0N8PW81-F1
#
_cell.length_a   1.000
_cell.length_b   1.000
_cell.length_c   1.000
_cell.angle_alpha   90.00
_cell.angle_beta   90.00
_cell.angle_gamma   90.00
#
_symmetry.space_group_name_H-M   'P 1'
#
loop_
_entity.id
_entity.type
_entity.pdbx_description
1 polymer ?
#
loop_
_entity_poly.entity_id
_entity_poly.type
_entity_poly.pdbx_seq_one_letter_code
_entity_poly.pdbx_strand_id
1 'polypeptide(L)'
;MSKTEKPHLNLVIIGHVDHGKSTTIGHMFYLTGTIDKRTADKYEEEAKKMGKETFKFAWVLDKLKEERERGLTIDVAYLKIETPKYFFTIIDAPGHRDFVKNMVTGASQADAAVLFVSAKRGEFEAGIGAGGQTREHAFLAYTLGVNQMVVAINKMDDVSVNWSQERYEEIKNEISRMLKMVGYNVDKIPFVPTSGWTGDNLTKRSEKMPWYKGPPLFEAIDVFEVPPKPIEKPLRLPVQDVYTITGVGTVPVGRVETGVLKEGENIVFMPSNVQGEVKSIETHHVRIPKALPGDNIGFNIRGIARKDLRRGDVGGHLDNPPTVAKEFTGQIIVIYHPTAIAAGYSPVLHAHTGQVSCRFTELIAKLDPRTGQTIEQKPAFLKTGDGAIVRFEPVSPISIEAYSDFPELGRFAVRDMGTTIAAGVVKEITKKG
;
A
#
# COMPACT_ATOMS: atom_id res chain seq x y z
N MET A 1 31.54 17.00 3.24
CA MET A 1 30.27 17.61 2.79
C MET A 1 29.18 16.63 3.16
N SER A 2 28.34 16.94 4.17
CA SER A 2 27.22 16.07 4.52
C SER A 2 26.31 15.96 3.30
N LYS A 3 26.08 14.75 2.78
CA LYS A 3 25.05 14.55 1.75
C LYS A 3 23.79 15.21 2.26
N THR A 4 23.29 16.21 1.55
CA THR A 4 21.97 16.78 1.78
C THR A 4 20.98 15.61 1.78
N GLU A 5 20.30 15.37 2.91
CA GLU A 5 19.32 14.28 3.02
C GLU A 5 18.19 14.59 2.03
N LYS A 6 18.11 13.78 0.96
CA LYS A 6 16.99 13.85 0.02
C LYS A 6 15.70 13.57 0.79
N PRO A 7 14.60 14.29 0.53
CA PRO A 7 13.33 13.98 1.18
C PRO A 7 12.91 12.54 0.89
N HIS A 8 12.31 11.91 1.90
CA HIS A 8 11.85 10.52 1.84
C HIS A 8 10.39 10.43 1.41
N LEU A 9 10.10 9.45 0.54
CA LEU A 9 8.75 9.07 0.12
C LEU A 9 8.60 7.54 0.11
N ASN A 10 7.41 7.07 0.44
CA ASN A 10 7.02 5.67 0.35
C ASN A 10 6.18 5.47 -0.91
N LEU A 11 6.60 4.56 -1.78
CA LEU A 11 5.97 4.36 -3.10
C LEU A 11 5.49 2.93 -3.24
N VAL A 12 4.16 2.74 -3.28
CA VAL A 12 3.56 1.42 -3.48
C VAL A 12 3.40 1.09 -4.95
N ILE A 13 3.71 -0.15 -5.31
CA ILE A 13 3.57 -0.65 -6.67
C ILE A 13 2.32 -1.52 -6.73
N ILE A 14 1.35 -1.09 -7.53
CA ILE A 14 0.03 -1.72 -7.61
C ILE A 14 -0.37 -2.04 -9.04
N GLY A 15 -1.25 -3.02 -9.22
CA GLY A 15 -1.80 -3.41 -10.52
C GLY A 15 -2.20 -4.88 -10.52
N HIS A 16 -2.92 -5.30 -11.56
CA HIS A 16 -3.39 -6.68 -11.72
C HIS A 16 -2.24 -7.69 -11.72
N VAL A 17 -2.57 -8.96 -11.47
CA VAL A 17 -1.66 -10.08 -11.72
C VAL A 17 -1.18 -10.03 -13.18
N ASP A 18 0.05 -10.46 -13.43
CA ASP A 18 0.70 -10.48 -14.75
C ASP A 18 0.95 -9.13 -15.43
N HIS A 19 0.56 -7.98 -14.87
CA HIS A 19 0.88 -6.66 -15.44
C HIS A 19 2.38 -6.27 -15.36
N GLY A 20 3.24 -7.17 -14.85
CA GLY A 20 4.70 -7.00 -14.87
C GLY A 20 5.26 -6.00 -13.84
N LYS A 21 4.61 -5.85 -12.68
CA LYS A 21 5.06 -4.99 -11.56
C LYS A 21 6.51 -5.28 -11.15
N SER A 22 6.75 -6.44 -10.58
CA SER A 22 8.05 -6.83 -10.00
C SER A 22 9.14 -6.94 -11.07
N THR A 23 8.79 -7.44 -12.27
CA THR A 23 9.70 -7.44 -13.43
C THR A 23 10.20 -6.03 -13.77
N THR A 24 9.28 -5.06 -13.83
CA THR A 24 9.63 -3.68 -14.21
C THR A 24 10.48 -2.99 -13.15
N ILE A 25 10.10 -3.15 -11.88
CA ILE A 25 10.84 -2.54 -10.76
C ILE A 25 12.23 -3.18 -10.59
N GLY A 26 12.32 -4.50 -10.69
CA GLY A 26 13.61 -5.19 -10.66
C GLY A 26 14.52 -4.78 -11.82
N HIS A 27 13.97 -4.61 -13.03
CA HIS A 27 14.73 -4.12 -14.17
C HIS A 27 15.16 -2.65 -13.97
N MET A 28 14.28 -1.81 -13.42
CA MET A 28 14.64 -0.44 -13.06
C MET A 28 15.82 -0.41 -12.07
N PHE A 29 15.83 -1.27 -11.06
CA PHE A 29 16.93 -1.37 -10.10
C PHE A 29 18.24 -1.83 -10.71
N TYR A 30 18.17 -2.74 -11.68
CA TYR A 30 19.33 -3.12 -12.47
C TYR A 30 19.86 -1.92 -13.29
N LEU A 31 18.98 -1.18 -13.98
CA LEU A 31 19.36 -0.04 -14.82
C LEU A 31 19.91 1.15 -14.02
N THR A 32 19.44 1.37 -12.79
CA THR A 32 19.93 2.44 -11.91
C THR A 32 21.17 2.05 -11.11
N GLY A 33 21.62 0.78 -11.20
CA GLY A 33 22.73 0.26 -10.41
C GLY A 33 22.42 0.15 -8.92
N THR A 34 21.14 0.15 -8.53
CA THR A 34 20.70 -0.11 -7.15
C THR A 34 21.08 -1.52 -6.72
N ILE A 35 21.13 -2.44 -7.68
CA ILE A 35 21.61 -3.81 -7.49
C ILE A 35 22.89 -3.98 -8.27
N ASP A 36 23.88 -4.56 -7.61
CA ASP A 36 25.16 -4.83 -8.25
C ASP A 36 25.00 -5.93 -9.32
N LYS A 37 25.79 -5.81 -10.39
CA LYS A 37 25.72 -6.70 -11.54
C LYS A 37 25.91 -8.17 -11.17
N ARG A 38 26.78 -8.47 -10.19
CA ARG A 38 27.04 -9.85 -9.74
C ARG A 38 25.80 -10.47 -9.11
N THR A 39 25.07 -9.73 -8.29
CA THR A 39 23.79 -10.19 -7.72
C THR A 39 22.74 -10.43 -8.81
N ALA A 40 22.65 -9.53 -9.80
CA ALA A 40 21.74 -9.71 -10.93
C ALA A 40 22.09 -10.95 -11.78
N ASP A 41 23.36 -11.14 -12.12
CA ASP A 41 23.86 -12.30 -12.88
C ASP A 41 23.56 -13.61 -12.15
N LYS A 42 23.72 -13.62 -10.81
CA LYS A 42 23.36 -14.78 -9.98
C LYS A 42 21.88 -15.12 -10.08
N TYR A 43 20.98 -14.13 -9.99
CA TYR A 43 19.54 -14.39 -10.12
C TYR A 43 19.17 -14.86 -11.52
N GLU A 44 19.83 -14.36 -12.56
CA GLU A 44 19.65 -14.84 -13.93
C GLU A 44 20.04 -16.32 -14.08
N GLU A 45 21.18 -16.73 -13.52
CA GLU A 45 21.59 -18.14 -13.53
C GLU A 45 20.63 -19.05 -12.77
N GLU A 46 20.17 -18.64 -11.57
CA GLU A 46 19.22 -19.42 -10.78
C GLU A 46 17.86 -19.52 -11.49
N ALA A 47 17.37 -18.42 -12.08
CA ALA A 47 16.12 -18.39 -12.83
C ALA A 47 16.16 -19.30 -14.05
N LYS A 48 17.30 -19.32 -14.76
CA LYS A 48 17.53 -20.20 -15.90
C LYS A 48 17.53 -21.67 -15.50
N LYS A 49 18.17 -22.03 -14.38
CA LYS A 49 18.16 -23.41 -13.86
C LYS A 49 16.75 -23.91 -13.51
N MET A 50 15.84 -23.00 -13.14
CA MET A 50 14.44 -23.31 -12.83
C MET A 50 13.50 -23.17 -14.05
N GLY A 51 14.01 -22.92 -15.25
CA GLY A 51 13.20 -22.73 -16.46
C GLY A 51 12.35 -21.46 -16.44
N LYS A 52 12.71 -20.47 -15.62
CA LYS A 52 11.97 -19.22 -15.39
C LYS A 52 12.81 -17.99 -15.78
N GLU A 53 13.52 -18.06 -16.89
CA GLU A 53 14.43 -17.01 -17.37
C GLU A 53 13.76 -15.63 -17.50
N THR A 54 12.45 -15.60 -17.80
CA THR A 54 11.63 -14.38 -17.88
C THR A 54 11.42 -13.67 -16.52
N PHE A 55 11.70 -14.34 -15.40
CA PHE A 55 11.51 -13.81 -14.04
C PHE A 55 12.78 -13.26 -13.40
N LYS A 56 13.92 -13.22 -14.11
CA LYS A 56 15.21 -12.80 -13.53
C LYS A 56 15.16 -11.45 -12.80
N PHE A 57 14.39 -10.50 -13.32
CA PHE A 57 14.20 -9.21 -12.69
C PHE A 57 13.23 -9.26 -11.50
N ALA A 58 12.19 -10.09 -11.55
CA ALA A 58 11.23 -10.21 -10.44
C ALA A 58 11.89 -10.79 -9.18
N TRP A 59 12.88 -11.68 -9.32
CA TRP A 59 13.57 -12.33 -8.20
C TRP A 59 14.43 -11.42 -7.33
N VAL A 60 14.65 -10.19 -7.80
CA VAL A 60 15.17 -9.08 -6.99
C VAL A 60 14.26 -8.81 -5.77
N LEU A 61 12.95 -8.87 -6.00
CA LEU A 61 11.90 -8.58 -5.03
C LEU A 61 11.37 -9.87 -4.40
N ASP A 62 11.15 -10.90 -5.21
CA ASP A 62 10.62 -12.20 -4.80
C ASP A 62 11.69 -13.04 -4.08
N LYS A 63 11.73 -12.93 -2.76
CA LYS A 63 12.72 -13.61 -1.91
C LYS A 63 12.21 -14.93 -1.35
N LEU A 64 10.90 -15.13 -1.25
CA LEU A 64 10.35 -16.36 -0.71
C LEU A 64 10.48 -17.50 -1.73
N LYS A 65 10.77 -18.70 -1.24
CA LYS A 65 10.84 -19.90 -2.09
C LYS A 65 9.51 -20.12 -2.84
N GLU A 66 8.39 -19.93 -2.14
CA GLU A 66 7.04 -20.08 -2.72
C GLU A 66 6.76 -19.03 -3.82
N GLU A 67 7.21 -17.78 -3.66
CA GLU A 67 7.07 -16.74 -4.70
C GLU A 67 7.78 -17.15 -5.98
N ARG A 68 9.03 -17.63 -5.85
CA ARG A 68 9.85 -18.09 -6.99
C ARG A 68 9.25 -19.33 -7.67
N GLU A 69 8.73 -20.28 -6.89
CA GLU A 69 8.10 -21.50 -7.40
C GLU A 69 6.77 -21.21 -8.12
N ARG A 70 5.96 -20.27 -7.62
CA ARG A 70 4.67 -19.91 -8.21
C ARG A 70 4.75 -18.83 -9.28
N GLY A 71 5.82 -18.02 -9.29
CA GLY A 71 5.99 -16.89 -10.21
C GLY A 71 5.05 -15.72 -9.91
N LEU A 72 4.70 -15.52 -8.64
CA LEU A 72 3.86 -14.42 -8.18
C LEU A 72 4.36 -13.90 -6.83
N THR A 73 4.29 -12.59 -6.63
CA THR A 73 4.60 -11.93 -5.36
C THR A 73 3.52 -12.25 -4.33
N ILE A 74 3.93 -12.64 -3.13
CA ILE A 74 3.05 -13.06 -2.03
C ILE A 74 3.10 -12.01 -0.92
N ASP A 75 4.29 -11.62 -0.50
CA ASP A 75 4.48 -10.66 0.59
C ASP A 75 5.05 -9.33 0.08
N VAL A 76 4.96 -8.30 0.91
CA VAL A 76 5.43 -6.97 0.57
C VAL A 76 6.95 -6.90 0.71
N ALA A 77 7.62 -6.45 -0.35
CA ALA A 77 9.06 -6.20 -0.32
C ALA A 77 9.36 -4.70 -0.17
N TYR A 78 10.29 -4.37 0.71
CA TYR A 78 10.77 -3.00 0.93
C TYR A 78 12.17 -2.84 0.34
N LEU A 79 12.33 -1.95 -0.64
CA LEU A 79 13.63 -1.68 -1.25
C LEU A 79 13.86 -0.19 -1.45
N LYS A 80 15.11 0.23 -1.29
CA LYS A 80 15.53 1.63 -1.42
C LYS A 80 15.91 1.94 -2.87
N ILE A 81 15.40 3.04 -3.42
CA ILE A 81 15.89 3.65 -4.65
C ILE A 81 16.05 5.16 -4.46
N GLU A 82 17.09 5.75 -5.05
CA GLU A 82 17.31 7.19 -5.00
C GLU A 82 17.19 7.80 -6.40
N THR A 83 16.26 8.74 -6.56
CA THR A 83 16.21 9.63 -7.73
C THR A 83 17.07 10.86 -7.47
N PRO A 84 17.23 11.77 -8.45
CA PRO A 84 17.90 13.06 -8.19
C PRO A 84 17.22 13.86 -7.08
N LYS A 85 15.87 13.82 -6.99
CA LYS A 85 15.08 14.63 -6.06
C LYS A 85 14.81 13.95 -4.72
N TYR A 86 14.53 12.65 -4.73
CA TYR A 86 14.01 11.93 -3.57
C TYR A 86 14.78 10.66 -3.26
N PHE A 87 14.63 10.19 -2.03
CA PHE A 87 14.90 8.82 -1.65
C PHE A 87 13.55 8.11 -1.45
N PHE A 88 13.31 7.05 -2.22
CA PHE A 88 12.09 6.26 -2.13
C PHE A 88 12.31 4.94 -1.40
N THR A 89 11.37 4.60 -0.52
CA THR A 89 11.13 3.21 -0.11
C THR A 89 10.05 2.64 -1.02
N ILE A 90 10.46 1.75 -1.92
CA ILE A 90 9.56 1.00 -2.80
C ILE A 90 8.90 -0.12 -2.00
N ILE A 91 7.58 -0.19 -2.10
CA ILE A 91 6.71 -1.18 -1.48
C ILE A 91 6.10 -2.00 -2.62
N ASP A 92 6.71 -3.14 -2.97
CA ASP A 92 6.16 -4.01 -4.02
C ASP A 92 4.99 -4.80 -3.46
N ALA A 93 3.79 -4.56 -3.99
CA ALA A 93 2.58 -5.18 -3.49
C ALA A 93 2.07 -6.28 -4.43
N PRO A 94 1.53 -7.37 -3.87
CA PRO A 94 1.08 -8.51 -4.66
C PRO A 94 -0.12 -8.16 -5.54
N GLY A 95 -0.18 -8.77 -6.73
CA GLY A 95 -1.25 -8.57 -7.71
C GLY A 95 -2.41 -9.56 -7.63
N HIS A 96 -2.19 -10.70 -6.96
CA HIS A 96 -3.15 -11.80 -6.93
C HIS A 96 -4.23 -11.56 -5.88
N ARG A 97 -5.47 -11.97 -6.18
CA ARG A 97 -6.67 -11.72 -5.35
C ARG A 97 -6.51 -12.20 -3.89
N ASP A 98 -5.91 -13.36 -3.69
CA ASP A 98 -5.70 -13.95 -2.36
C ASP A 98 -4.78 -13.11 -1.45
N PHE A 99 -3.94 -12.27 -2.06
CA PHE A 99 -2.90 -11.50 -1.36
C PHE A 99 -3.19 -10.00 -1.32
N VAL A 100 -4.36 -9.54 -1.77
CA VAL A 100 -4.72 -8.11 -1.70
C VAL A 100 -4.74 -7.61 -0.24
N LYS A 101 -4.94 -8.48 0.76
CA LYS A 101 -4.76 -8.15 2.18
C LYS A 101 -3.35 -7.58 2.49
N ASN A 102 -2.33 -8.08 1.81
CA ASN A 102 -0.95 -7.61 1.95
C ASN A 102 -0.78 -6.29 1.20
N MET A 103 -1.41 -6.14 0.03
CA MET A 103 -1.46 -4.85 -0.67
C MET A 103 -2.10 -3.76 0.19
N VAL A 104 -3.22 -4.03 0.89
CA VAL A 104 -3.86 -3.06 1.80
C VAL A 104 -2.88 -2.56 2.84
N THR A 105 -2.01 -3.44 3.36
CA THR A 105 -1.00 -3.04 4.33
C THR A 105 0.17 -2.26 3.70
N GLY A 106 0.59 -2.63 2.49
CA GLY A 106 1.59 -1.85 1.76
C GLY A 106 1.09 -0.46 1.38
N ALA A 107 -0.16 -0.35 0.93
CA ALA A 107 -0.79 0.91 0.56
C ALA A 107 -1.07 1.81 1.76
N SER A 108 -1.35 1.27 2.96
CA SER A 108 -1.52 2.07 4.17
C SER A 108 -0.23 2.75 4.63
N GLN A 109 0.92 2.31 4.14
CA GLN A 109 2.24 2.87 4.45
C GLN A 109 2.80 3.75 3.32
N ALA A 110 2.03 3.98 2.26
CA ALA A 110 2.51 4.65 1.05
C ALA A 110 2.06 6.10 0.96
N ASP A 111 2.92 6.96 0.42
CA ASP A 111 2.65 8.36 0.14
C ASP A 111 2.19 8.57 -1.32
N ALA A 112 2.65 7.70 -2.22
CA ALA A 112 2.32 7.71 -3.65
C ALA A 112 2.24 6.27 -4.19
N ALA A 113 1.66 6.11 -5.39
CA ALA A 113 1.55 4.83 -6.08
C ALA A 113 2.05 4.86 -7.52
N VAL A 114 2.59 3.73 -7.99
CA VAL A 114 2.69 3.42 -9.42
C VAL A 114 1.67 2.35 -9.76
N LEU A 115 0.72 2.68 -10.63
CA LEU A 115 -0.28 1.74 -11.15
C LEU A 115 0.20 1.13 -12.47
N PHE A 116 0.48 -0.16 -12.45
CA PHE A 116 0.84 -0.94 -13.64
C PHE A 116 -0.40 -1.47 -14.36
N VAL A 117 -0.48 -1.17 -15.65
CA VAL A 117 -1.55 -1.59 -16.55
C VAL A 117 -0.93 -2.28 -17.77
N SER A 118 -1.26 -3.53 -18.03
CA SER A 118 -0.77 -4.22 -19.24
C SER A 118 -1.40 -3.62 -20.49
N ALA A 119 -0.60 -3.39 -21.53
CA ALA A 119 -1.09 -2.98 -22.85
C ALA A 119 -1.57 -4.14 -23.70
N LYS A 120 -1.11 -5.36 -23.37
CA LYS A 120 -1.40 -6.58 -24.09
C LYS A 120 -2.91 -6.84 -24.14
N ARG A 121 -3.40 -7.18 -25.32
CA ARG A 121 -4.82 -7.52 -25.54
C ARG A 121 -5.19 -8.75 -24.72
N GLY A 122 -6.34 -8.72 -24.07
CA GLY A 122 -6.82 -9.74 -23.13
C GLY A 122 -6.40 -9.47 -21.68
N GLU A 123 -5.14 -9.11 -21.43
CA GLU A 123 -4.68 -8.79 -20.07
C GLU A 123 -5.24 -7.45 -19.59
N PHE A 124 -5.24 -6.43 -20.44
CA PHE A 124 -5.83 -5.13 -20.12
C PHE A 124 -7.28 -5.27 -19.69
N GLU A 125 -8.09 -5.91 -20.54
CA GLU A 125 -9.54 -6.09 -20.35
C GLU A 125 -9.84 -6.93 -19.11
N ALA A 126 -9.03 -7.96 -18.82
CA ALA A 126 -9.13 -8.74 -17.59
C ALA A 126 -8.85 -7.89 -16.33
N GLY A 127 -7.86 -6.99 -16.41
CA GLY A 127 -7.48 -6.12 -15.30
C GLY A 127 -8.53 -5.08 -14.92
N ILE A 128 -9.31 -4.57 -15.88
CA ILE A 128 -10.36 -3.56 -15.68
C ILE A 128 -11.78 -4.15 -15.57
N GLY A 129 -11.96 -5.39 -16.01
CA GLY A 129 -13.24 -6.11 -15.99
C GLY A 129 -13.76 -6.39 -14.59
N ALA A 130 -14.94 -7.02 -14.52
CA ALA A 130 -15.53 -7.44 -13.25
C ALA A 130 -14.61 -8.45 -12.53
N GLY A 131 -14.18 -8.12 -11.31
CA GLY A 131 -13.21 -8.93 -10.55
C GLY A 131 -11.74 -8.66 -10.89
N GLY A 132 -11.47 -7.75 -11.83
CA GLY A 132 -10.14 -7.25 -12.15
C GLY A 132 -9.55 -6.43 -11.00
N GLN A 133 -8.27 -6.66 -10.70
CA GLN A 133 -7.62 -6.03 -9.54
C GLN A 133 -7.14 -4.60 -9.80
N THR A 134 -7.05 -4.14 -11.06
CA THR A 134 -6.58 -2.77 -11.35
C THR A 134 -7.49 -1.73 -10.71
N ARG A 135 -8.81 -1.91 -10.84
CA ARG A 135 -9.81 -1.02 -10.23
C ARG A 135 -9.84 -1.15 -8.71
N GLU A 136 -9.84 -2.39 -8.20
CA GLU A 136 -9.81 -2.66 -6.75
C GLU A 136 -8.59 -1.99 -6.10
N HIS A 137 -7.43 -2.10 -6.74
CA HIS A 137 -6.19 -1.54 -6.22
C HIS A 137 -6.17 -0.02 -6.23
N ALA A 138 -6.59 0.61 -7.33
CA ALA A 138 -6.68 2.06 -7.40
C ALA A 138 -7.64 2.62 -6.34
N PHE A 139 -8.78 1.97 -6.14
CA PHE A 139 -9.77 2.36 -5.14
C PHE A 139 -9.26 2.21 -3.71
N LEU A 140 -8.64 1.08 -3.39
CA LEU A 140 -8.03 0.83 -2.09
C LEU A 140 -6.92 1.83 -1.80
N ALA A 141 -6.00 2.06 -2.73
CA ALA A 141 -4.92 3.03 -2.58
C ALA A 141 -5.48 4.43 -2.29
N TYR A 142 -6.50 4.87 -3.04
CA TYR A 142 -7.14 6.17 -2.82
C TYR A 142 -7.76 6.28 -1.43
N THR A 143 -8.52 5.24 -1.03
CA THR A 143 -9.21 5.23 0.27
C THR A 143 -8.22 5.20 1.43
N LEU A 144 -7.07 4.54 1.27
CA LEU A 144 -6.01 4.47 2.27
C LEU A 144 -5.15 5.74 2.33
N GLY A 145 -5.41 6.72 1.45
CA GLY A 145 -4.78 8.04 1.50
C GLY A 145 -3.70 8.27 0.45
N VAL A 146 -3.47 7.32 -0.44
CA VAL A 146 -2.53 7.47 -1.55
C VAL A 146 -3.21 8.30 -2.64
N ASN A 147 -3.00 9.61 -2.58
CA ASN A 147 -3.64 10.59 -3.46
C ASN A 147 -2.79 10.97 -4.68
N GLN A 148 -1.53 10.52 -4.73
CA GLN A 148 -0.59 10.76 -5.82
C GLN A 148 -0.31 9.47 -6.58
N MET A 149 -0.39 9.52 -7.92
CA MET A 149 -0.22 8.33 -8.75
C MET A 149 0.52 8.64 -10.05
N VAL A 150 1.33 7.67 -10.50
CA VAL A 150 1.82 7.54 -11.88
C VAL A 150 1.25 6.25 -12.46
N VAL A 151 0.81 6.27 -13.73
CA VAL A 151 0.34 5.07 -14.43
C VAL A 151 1.41 4.61 -15.40
N ALA A 152 1.87 3.37 -15.25
CA ALA A 152 2.77 2.68 -16.16
C ALA A 152 1.97 1.73 -17.07
N ILE A 153 1.83 2.11 -18.35
CA ILE A 153 1.20 1.27 -19.37
C ILE A 153 2.29 0.33 -19.92
N ASN A 154 2.37 -0.86 -19.34
CA ASN A 154 3.45 -1.81 -19.50
C ASN A 154 3.21 -2.79 -20.66
N LYS A 155 4.24 -3.55 -21.04
CA LYS A 155 4.21 -4.55 -22.13
C LYS A 155 3.91 -3.94 -23.50
N MET A 156 4.39 -2.72 -23.76
CA MET A 156 4.29 -2.11 -25.09
C MET A 156 5.06 -2.88 -26.17
N ASP A 157 6.00 -3.74 -25.76
CA ASP A 157 6.78 -4.63 -26.62
C ASP A 157 6.02 -5.88 -27.10
N ASP A 158 4.88 -6.20 -26.49
CA ASP A 158 4.10 -7.39 -26.87
C ASP A 158 3.66 -7.30 -28.34
N VAL A 159 3.71 -8.44 -29.05
CA VAL A 159 3.40 -8.52 -30.49
C VAL A 159 1.99 -8.02 -30.84
N SER A 160 1.04 -8.10 -29.90
CA SER A 160 -0.33 -7.61 -30.09
C SER A 160 -0.46 -6.09 -29.95
N VAL A 161 0.57 -5.42 -29.40
CA VAL A 161 0.62 -3.98 -29.14
C VAL A 161 1.60 -3.30 -30.09
N ASN A 162 2.80 -3.87 -30.25
CA ASN A 162 3.86 -3.43 -31.13
C ASN A 162 4.12 -1.91 -31.06
N TRP A 163 4.28 -1.38 -29.84
CA TRP A 163 4.57 0.04 -29.56
C TRP A 163 3.51 1.02 -30.08
N SER A 164 2.27 0.54 -30.32
CA SER A 164 1.18 1.32 -30.92
C SER A 164 0.73 2.50 -30.05
N GLN A 165 0.76 3.69 -30.65
CA GLN A 165 0.20 4.90 -30.04
C GLN A 165 -1.32 4.80 -29.86
N GLU A 166 -2.02 4.17 -30.80
CA GLU A 166 -3.49 4.02 -30.75
C GLU A 166 -3.90 3.20 -29.52
N ARG A 167 -3.23 2.07 -29.28
CA ARG A 167 -3.48 1.23 -28.11
C ARG A 167 -3.15 1.96 -26.80
N TYR A 168 -2.07 2.74 -26.78
CA TYR A 168 -1.72 3.57 -25.64
C TYR A 168 -2.82 4.60 -25.31
N GLU A 169 -3.33 5.33 -26.30
CA GLU A 169 -4.37 6.35 -26.08
C GLU A 169 -5.71 5.72 -25.68
N GLU A 170 -6.06 4.56 -26.24
CA GLU A 170 -7.23 3.77 -25.82
C GLU A 170 -7.18 3.46 -24.31
N ILE A 171 -6.09 2.84 -23.86
CA ILE A 171 -5.88 2.46 -22.45
C ILE A 171 -5.85 3.69 -21.57
N LYS A 172 -5.11 4.74 -21.97
CA LYS A 172 -5.01 5.99 -21.22
C LYS A 172 -6.40 6.59 -20.98
N ASN A 173 -7.25 6.64 -22.01
CA ASN A 173 -8.60 7.19 -21.91
C ASN A 173 -9.50 6.36 -20.98
N GLU A 174 -9.40 5.04 -21.03
CA GLU A 174 -10.19 4.15 -20.17
C GLU A 174 -9.74 4.18 -18.71
N ILE A 175 -8.43 4.09 -18.46
CA ILE A 175 -7.87 4.22 -17.11
C ILE A 175 -8.15 5.61 -16.55
N SER A 176 -8.08 6.67 -17.36
CA SER A 176 -8.47 8.03 -16.95
C SER A 176 -9.91 8.09 -16.45
N ARG A 177 -10.87 7.51 -17.20
CA ARG A 177 -12.27 7.44 -16.77
C ARG A 177 -12.42 6.67 -15.47
N MET A 178 -11.73 5.54 -15.33
CA MET A 178 -11.74 4.73 -14.12
C MET A 178 -11.20 5.50 -12.90
N LEU A 179 -10.02 6.13 -13.02
CA LEU A 179 -9.37 6.87 -11.94
C LEU A 179 -10.20 8.10 -11.51
N LYS A 180 -10.86 8.76 -12.47
CA LYS A 180 -11.79 9.86 -12.18
C LYS A 180 -13.00 9.39 -11.37
N MET A 181 -13.53 8.20 -11.66
CA MET A 181 -14.62 7.61 -10.85
C MET A 181 -14.17 7.22 -9.44
N VAL A 182 -12.91 6.83 -9.27
CA VAL A 182 -12.34 6.54 -7.95
C VAL A 182 -12.17 7.81 -7.11
N GLY A 183 -11.86 8.94 -7.76
CA GLY A 183 -11.71 10.24 -7.10
C GLY A 183 -10.36 10.92 -7.35
N TYR A 184 -9.46 10.32 -8.13
CA TYR A 184 -8.19 10.94 -8.45
C TYR A 184 -8.35 12.13 -9.40
N ASN A 185 -7.48 13.13 -9.23
CA ASN A 185 -7.30 14.19 -10.21
C ASN A 185 -6.39 13.71 -11.35
N VAL A 186 -7.01 13.23 -12.42
CA VAL A 186 -6.33 12.61 -13.57
C VAL A 186 -5.40 13.59 -14.30
N ASP A 187 -5.68 14.89 -14.27
CA ASP A 187 -4.85 15.90 -14.95
C ASP A 187 -3.44 16.01 -14.34
N LYS A 188 -3.27 15.55 -13.09
CA LYS A 188 -1.98 15.49 -12.39
C LYS A 188 -1.26 14.15 -12.51
N ILE A 189 -1.85 13.15 -13.18
CA ILE A 189 -1.31 11.78 -13.23
C ILE A 189 -0.53 11.59 -14.54
N PRO A 190 0.79 11.37 -14.48
CA PRO A 190 1.55 10.98 -15.66
C PRO A 190 1.16 9.57 -16.12
N PHE A 191 0.96 9.42 -17.42
CA PHE A 191 0.85 8.13 -18.08
C PHE A 191 2.14 7.88 -18.85
N VAL A 192 2.81 6.77 -18.55
CA VAL A 192 4.11 6.40 -19.12
C VAL A 192 3.97 5.06 -19.84
N PRO A 193 4.14 5.00 -21.17
CA PRO A 193 4.21 3.73 -21.89
C PRO A 193 5.56 3.09 -21.63
N THR A 194 5.59 1.89 -21.07
CA THR A 194 6.80 1.20 -20.62
C THR A 194 6.88 -0.23 -21.15
N SER A 195 8.09 -0.78 -21.11
CA SER A 195 8.29 -2.23 -21.16
C SER A 195 9.27 -2.64 -20.06
N GLY A 196 8.75 -3.34 -19.05
CA GLY A 196 9.54 -3.92 -17.98
C GLY A 196 10.55 -4.97 -18.49
N TRP A 197 10.28 -5.61 -19.62
CA TRP A 197 11.15 -6.64 -20.17
C TRP A 197 12.34 -6.04 -20.95
N THR A 198 12.05 -5.13 -21.88
CA THR A 198 13.08 -4.54 -22.76
C THR A 198 13.77 -3.31 -22.16
N GLY A 199 13.19 -2.70 -21.12
CA GLY A 199 13.73 -1.51 -20.46
C GLY A 199 13.29 -0.18 -21.07
N ASP A 200 12.45 -0.22 -22.11
CA ASP A 200 11.96 0.96 -22.81
C ASP A 200 11.16 1.88 -21.85
N ASN A 201 11.53 3.17 -21.82
CA ASN A 201 10.97 4.22 -20.94
C ASN A 201 11.07 3.95 -19.44
N LEU A 202 11.97 3.08 -18.96
CA LEU A 202 12.21 2.93 -17.52
C LEU A 202 13.10 4.04 -16.97
N THR A 203 14.33 4.16 -17.47
CA THR A 203 15.30 5.19 -17.05
C THR A 203 15.69 6.14 -18.18
N LYS A 204 15.45 5.76 -19.44
CA LYS A 204 15.74 6.55 -20.64
C LYS A 204 14.58 6.47 -21.61
N ARG A 205 14.42 7.50 -22.44
CA ARG A 205 13.39 7.52 -23.50
C ARG A 205 13.66 6.44 -24.55
N SER A 206 12.60 5.78 -24.98
CA SER A 206 12.61 4.77 -26.04
C SER A 206 12.64 5.41 -27.43
N GLU A 207 13.49 4.89 -28.32
CA GLU A 207 13.48 5.24 -29.74
C GLU A 207 12.31 4.59 -30.49
N LYS A 208 11.70 3.53 -29.95
CA LYS A 208 10.59 2.78 -30.56
C LYS A 208 9.24 3.49 -30.41
N MET A 209 9.15 4.44 -29.48
CA MET A 209 7.94 5.23 -29.22
C MET A 209 8.22 6.73 -29.40
N PRO A 210 8.63 7.19 -30.61
CA PRO A 210 8.99 8.59 -30.84
C PRO A 210 7.81 9.56 -30.66
N TRP A 211 6.58 9.03 -30.71
CA TRP A 211 5.33 9.76 -30.43
C TRP A 211 5.18 10.15 -28.95
N TYR A 212 5.81 9.41 -28.01
CA TYR A 212 5.76 9.74 -26.60
C TYR A 212 6.79 10.83 -26.26
N LYS A 213 6.31 11.97 -25.75
CA LYS A 213 7.15 13.13 -25.40
C LYS A 213 7.34 13.34 -23.90
N GLY A 214 6.70 12.50 -23.07
CA GLY A 214 6.79 12.57 -21.62
C GLY A 214 8.11 12.03 -21.05
N PRO A 215 8.30 12.12 -19.72
CA PRO A 215 9.47 11.57 -19.05
C PRO A 215 9.43 10.03 -18.98
N PRO A 216 10.59 9.35 -18.90
CA PRO A 216 10.63 7.92 -18.52
C PRO A 216 10.11 7.74 -17.08
N LEU A 217 9.75 6.50 -16.72
CA LEU A 217 9.10 6.17 -15.44
C LEU A 217 9.90 6.64 -14.22
N PHE A 218 11.23 6.48 -14.25
CA PHE A 218 12.13 6.90 -13.18
C PHE A 218 12.14 8.42 -12.94
N GLU A 219 11.93 9.21 -13.99
CA GLU A 219 11.76 10.66 -13.87
C GLU A 219 10.31 11.04 -13.55
N ALA A 220 9.33 10.26 -14.03
CA ALA A 220 7.91 10.51 -13.79
C ALA A 220 7.54 10.43 -12.29
N ILE A 221 8.22 9.57 -11.52
CA ILE A 221 8.00 9.48 -10.06
C ILE A 221 8.54 10.69 -9.29
N ASP A 222 9.39 11.53 -9.88
CA ASP A 222 9.86 12.78 -9.23
C ASP A 222 8.79 13.89 -9.23
N VAL A 223 7.67 13.68 -9.93
CA VAL A 223 6.51 14.58 -9.90
C VAL A 223 5.84 14.62 -8.52
N PHE A 224 6.03 13.58 -7.70
CA PHE A 224 5.40 13.50 -6.39
C PHE A 224 5.87 14.62 -5.47
N GLU A 225 5.01 14.96 -4.52
CA GLU A 225 5.21 15.95 -3.47
C GLU A 225 5.24 15.24 -2.12
N VAL A 226 6.10 15.72 -1.22
CA VAL A 226 6.19 15.18 0.14
C VAL A 226 4.93 15.58 0.91
N PRO A 227 4.16 14.62 1.46
CA PRO A 227 2.97 14.96 2.23
C PRO A 227 3.36 15.71 3.52
N PRO A 228 2.44 16.51 4.08
CA PRO A 228 2.66 17.15 5.38
C PRO A 228 3.04 16.12 6.44
N LYS A 229 4.06 16.42 7.26
CA LYS A 229 4.48 15.56 8.38
C LYS A 229 3.80 16.01 9.66
N PRO A 230 2.82 15.27 10.21
CA PRO A 230 2.10 15.64 11.44
C PRO A 230 2.94 15.41 12.71
N ILE A 231 4.04 16.17 12.85
CA ILE A 231 4.99 16.06 13.97
C ILE A 231 4.41 16.51 15.32
N GLU A 232 3.44 17.43 15.31
CA GLU A 232 2.81 17.98 16.51
C GLU A 232 1.68 17.08 17.05
N LYS A 233 1.27 16.05 16.30
CA LYS A 233 0.29 15.08 16.77
C LYS A 233 0.96 14.06 17.71
N PRO A 234 0.19 13.43 18.62
CA PRO A 234 0.69 12.31 19.41
C PRO A 234 1.28 11.19 18.55
N LEU A 235 2.27 10.47 19.08
CA LEU A 235 2.90 9.35 18.37
C LEU A 235 1.86 8.25 18.06
N ARG A 236 1.77 7.85 16.78
CA ARG A 236 1.12 6.61 16.35
C ARG A 236 2.05 5.85 15.41
N LEU A 237 2.44 4.65 15.82
CA LEU A 237 3.37 3.79 15.11
C LEU A 237 2.77 2.37 15.00
N PRO A 238 1.98 2.09 13.94
CA PRO A 238 1.48 0.75 13.68
C PRO A 238 2.63 -0.24 13.44
N VAL A 239 2.62 -1.35 14.19
CA VAL A 239 3.61 -2.41 14.08
C VAL A 239 3.27 -3.30 12.90
N GLN A 240 4.19 -3.37 11.95
CA GLN A 240 4.11 -4.23 10.77
C GLN A 240 4.57 -5.66 11.08
N ASP A 241 5.71 -5.81 11.75
CA ASP A 241 6.30 -7.10 12.09
C ASP A 241 7.20 -6.97 13.33
N VAL A 242 7.56 -8.10 13.95
CA VAL A 242 8.39 -8.15 15.15
C VAL A 242 9.45 -9.25 15.04
N TYR A 243 10.71 -8.83 14.98
CA TYR A 243 11.87 -9.71 14.91
C TYR A 243 12.53 -9.90 16.28
N THR A 244 13.24 -11.02 16.43
CA THR A 244 14.21 -11.22 17.50
C THR A 244 15.59 -11.28 16.87
N ILE A 245 16.46 -10.33 17.22
CA ILE A 245 17.84 -10.26 16.73
C ILE A 245 18.80 -10.66 17.85
N THR A 246 19.66 -11.65 17.59
CA THR A 246 20.67 -12.12 18.56
C THR A 246 21.57 -10.97 19.00
N GLY A 247 21.69 -10.76 20.32
CA GLY A 247 22.49 -9.68 20.91
C GLY A 247 21.77 -8.33 21.02
N VAL A 248 20.66 -8.12 20.30
CA VAL A 248 19.86 -6.88 20.32
C VAL A 248 18.55 -7.08 21.08
N GLY A 249 17.86 -8.20 20.86
CA GLY A 249 16.57 -8.52 21.47
C GLY A 249 15.40 -8.28 20.52
N THR A 250 14.27 -7.80 21.05
CA THR A 250 13.04 -7.56 20.29
C THR A 250 13.18 -6.30 19.43
N VAL A 251 12.87 -6.41 18.13
CA VAL A 251 12.92 -5.31 17.17
C VAL A 251 11.62 -5.27 16.37
N PRO A 252 10.66 -4.44 16.76
CA PRO A 252 9.49 -4.15 15.95
C PRO A 252 9.87 -3.30 14.74
N VAL A 253 9.11 -3.46 13.66
CA VAL A 253 9.24 -2.68 12.42
C VAL A 253 7.90 -2.02 12.11
N GLY A 254 7.91 -0.77 11.67
CA GLY A 254 6.71 -0.03 11.30
C GLY A 254 7.02 1.34 10.71
N ARG A 255 5.97 2.02 10.23
CA ARG A 255 6.02 3.40 9.73
C ARG A 255 5.47 4.34 10.78
N VAL A 256 6.21 5.42 11.07
CA VAL A 256 5.69 6.49 11.95
C VAL A 256 4.61 7.25 11.17
N GLU A 257 3.36 7.19 11.65
CA GLU A 257 2.24 7.88 11.00
C GLU A 257 2.09 9.32 11.51
N THR A 258 2.27 9.51 12.82
CA THR A 258 2.13 10.80 13.49
C THR A 258 3.11 10.90 14.65
N GLY A 259 3.45 12.13 15.06
CA GLY A 259 4.36 12.39 16.16
C GLY A 259 5.82 12.06 15.84
N VAL A 260 6.65 12.04 16.88
CA VAL A 260 8.10 11.81 16.79
C VAL A 260 8.47 10.73 17.80
N LEU A 261 9.27 9.76 17.38
CA LEU A 261 9.86 8.75 18.26
C LEU A 261 11.34 9.07 18.46
N LYS A 262 11.83 9.10 19.70
CA LYS A 262 13.27 9.29 19.99
C LYS A 262 13.88 8.10 20.72
N GLU A 263 15.18 7.91 20.52
CA GLU A 263 15.94 6.97 21.34
C GLU A 263 15.89 7.37 22.84
N GLY A 264 15.71 6.38 23.71
CA GLY A 264 15.62 6.55 25.17
C GLY A 264 14.20 6.80 25.70
N GLU A 265 13.21 7.03 24.84
CA GLU A 265 11.83 7.25 25.28
C GLU A 265 11.12 5.93 25.63
N ASN A 266 10.18 6.00 26.58
CA ASN A 266 9.28 4.90 26.90
C ASN A 266 7.98 5.05 26.09
N ILE A 267 7.55 3.96 25.47
CA ILE A 267 6.31 3.89 24.70
C ILE A 267 5.43 2.73 25.15
N VAL A 268 4.14 2.83 24.85
CA VAL A 268 3.15 1.77 25.08
C VAL A 268 2.59 1.29 23.76
N PHE A 269 2.35 -0.01 23.66
CA PHE A 269 1.69 -0.64 22.53
C PHE A 269 0.28 -1.07 22.90
N MET A 270 -0.68 -0.66 22.08
CA MET A 270 -2.10 -0.99 22.23
C MET A 270 -2.57 -1.82 21.03
N PRO A 271 -3.45 -2.81 21.20
CA PRO A 271 -4.17 -3.17 22.42
C PRO A 271 -3.43 -4.09 23.41
N SER A 272 -2.23 -4.57 23.09
CA SER A 272 -1.48 -5.51 23.95
C SER A 272 -1.13 -4.95 25.34
N ASN A 273 -1.18 -3.63 25.51
CA ASN A 273 -0.92 -2.90 26.75
C ASN A 273 0.43 -3.26 27.39
N VAL A 274 1.46 -3.32 26.55
CA VAL A 274 2.85 -3.57 26.96
C VAL A 274 3.68 -2.32 26.77
N GLN A 275 4.62 -2.10 27.68
CA GLN A 275 5.46 -0.90 27.71
C GLN A 275 6.93 -1.29 27.58
N GLY A 276 7.70 -0.43 26.92
CA GLY A 276 9.12 -0.66 26.72
C GLY A 276 9.88 0.62 26.43
N GLU A 277 11.20 0.53 26.61
CA GLU A 277 12.14 1.61 26.37
C GLU A 277 12.79 1.45 25.00
N VAL A 278 12.78 2.48 24.18
CA VAL A 278 13.40 2.48 22.84
C VAL A 278 14.91 2.64 23.00
N LYS A 279 15.70 1.66 22.59
CA LYS A 279 17.17 1.68 22.74
C LYS A 279 17.92 2.17 21.52
N SER A 280 17.42 1.82 20.34
CA SER A 280 17.97 2.29 19.07
C SER A 280 16.88 2.37 18.03
N ILE A 281 17.03 3.26 17.06
CA ILE A 281 16.16 3.38 15.90
C ILE A 281 17.02 3.30 14.64
N GLU A 282 16.59 2.49 13.68
CA GLU A 282 17.28 2.30 12.41
C GLU A 282 16.31 2.46 11.24
N THR A 283 16.78 3.10 10.17
CA THR A 283 16.11 3.10 8.87
C THR A 283 17.12 2.65 7.81
N HIS A 284 16.78 1.62 7.02
CA HIS A 284 17.67 1.04 6.01
C HIS A 284 19.09 0.72 6.52
N HIS A 285 19.20 0.13 7.72
CA HIS A 285 20.45 -0.20 8.41
C HIS A 285 21.31 1.00 8.82
N VAL A 286 20.74 2.20 8.84
CA VAL A 286 21.38 3.42 9.34
C VAL A 286 20.70 3.82 10.63
N ARG A 287 21.46 3.93 11.71
CA ARG A 287 20.97 4.38 13.01
C ARG A 287 20.63 5.87 12.97
N ILE A 288 19.47 6.23 13.50
CA ILE A 288 18.98 7.62 13.60
C ILE A 288 18.57 7.94 15.04
N PRO A 289 18.82 9.16 15.54
CA PRO A 289 18.51 9.52 16.93
C PRO A 289 17.00 9.73 17.18
N LYS A 290 16.24 10.01 16.11
CA LYS A 290 14.79 10.20 16.13
C LYS A 290 14.19 9.80 14.79
N ALA A 291 12.95 9.32 14.81
CA ALA A 291 12.13 9.07 13.63
C ALA A 291 10.97 10.06 13.55
N LEU A 292 10.68 10.51 12.33
CA LEU A 292 9.63 11.47 12.00
C LEU A 292 8.51 10.78 11.21
N PRO A 293 7.33 11.41 11.06
CA PRO A 293 6.27 10.87 10.21
C PRO A 293 6.76 10.60 8.79
N GLY A 294 6.39 9.44 8.27
CA GLY A 294 6.83 8.90 6.99
C GLY A 294 7.99 7.91 7.10
N ASP A 295 8.81 7.96 8.15
CA ASP A 295 9.99 7.10 8.26
C ASP A 295 9.57 5.64 8.51
N ASN A 296 10.05 4.73 7.66
CA ASN A 296 9.99 3.29 7.87
C ASN A 296 11.20 2.88 8.72
N ILE A 297 10.93 2.35 9.91
CA ILE A 297 11.95 2.10 10.94
C ILE A 297 11.87 0.68 11.49
N GLY A 298 13.03 0.14 11.86
CA GLY A 298 13.16 -0.92 12.84
C GLY A 298 13.78 -0.34 14.10
N PHE A 299 13.26 -0.66 15.28
CA PHE A 299 13.75 -0.06 16.52
C PHE A 299 13.86 -1.11 17.62
N ASN A 300 14.93 -1.07 18.41
CA ASN A 300 15.08 -2.00 19.53
C ASN A 300 14.26 -1.55 20.73
N ILE A 301 13.46 -2.46 21.28
CA ILE A 301 12.64 -2.20 22.45
C ILE A 301 13.08 -3.09 23.62
N ARG A 302 13.47 -2.47 24.73
CA ARG A 302 13.79 -3.18 25.98
C ARG A 302 12.53 -3.31 26.83
N GLY A 303 12.35 -4.48 27.45
CA GLY A 303 11.26 -4.76 28.40
C GLY A 303 10.05 -5.48 27.80
N ILE A 304 10.03 -5.70 26.47
CA ILE A 304 8.97 -6.42 25.78
C ILE A 304 9.55 -7.67 25.11
N ALA A 305 8.99 -8.84 25.38
CA ALA A 305 9.36 -10.05 24.64
C ALA A 305 8.61 -10.09 23.31
N ARG A 306 9.23 -10.66 22.26
CA ARG A 306 8.62 -10.81 20.92
C ARG A 306 7.19 -11.36 20.95
N LYS A 307 6.89 -12.30 21.86
CA LYS A 307 5.57 -12.95 21.96
C LYS A 307 4.46 -12.01 22.45
N ASP A 308 4.81 -10.91 23.12
CA ASP A 308 3.86 -10.00 23.75
C ASP A 308 3.50 -8.81 22.82
N LEU A 309 4.11 -8.76 21.63
CA LEU A 309 3.86 -7.75 20.62
C LEU A 309 3.60 -8.42 19.27
N ARG A 310 2.64 -7.90 18.51
CA ARG A 310 2.28 -8.47 17.21
C ARG A 310 1.92 -7.39 16.19
N ARG A 311 1.86 -7.80 14.93
CA ARG A 311 1.33 -6.98 13.84
C ARG A 311 -0.07 -6.46 14.19
N GLY A 312 -0.32 -5.19 13.90
CA GLY A 312 -1.58 -4.51 14.22
C GLY A 312 -1.63 -3.84 15.59
N ASP A 313 -0.67 -4.14 16.48
CA ASP A 313 -0.47 -3.30 17.66
C ASP A 313 0.05 -1.92 17.21
N VAL A 314 -0.33 -0.86 17.92
CA VAL A 314 0.06 0.52 17.64
C VAL A 314 0.84 1.04 18.83
N GLY A 315 2.05 1.52 18.57
CA GLY A 315 2.88 2.22 19.54
C GLY A 315 2.48 3.69 19.68
N GLY A 316 2.51 4.22 20.89
CA GLY A 316 2.35 5.65 21.18
C GLY A 316 3.00 6.04 22.51
N HIS A 317 3.00 7.34 22.81
CA HIS A 317 3.52 7.84 24.08
C HIS A 317 2.60 7.45 25.25
N LEU A 318 3.17 7.35 26.45
CA LEU A 318 2.45 6.93 27.66
C LEU A 318 1.35 7.91 28.10
N ASP A 319 1.54 9.20 27.85
CA ASP A 319 0.60 10.28 28.17
C ASP A 319 -0.56 10.37 27.16
N ASN A 320 -0.37 9.86 25.94
CA ASN A 320 -1.39 9.78 24.91
C ASN A 320 -1.34 8.42 24.20
N PRO A 321 -1.77 7.34 24.88
CA PRO A 321 -1.75 6.00 24.31
C PRO A 321 -2.72 5.90 23.12
N PRO A 322 -2.44 5.02 22.13
CA PRO A 322 -3.35 4.79 21.02
C PRO A 322 -4.72 4.29 21.48
N THR A 323 -5.80 4.82 20.88
CA THR A 323 -7.16 4.44 21.26
C THR A 323 -7.44 2.99 20.87
N VAL A 324 -8.07 2.24 21.76
CA VAL A 324 -8.58 0.88 21.49
C VAL A 324 -10.10 0.95 21.35
N ALA A 325 -10.64 0.42 20.25
CA ALA A 325 -12.07 0.42 19.98
C ALA A 325 -12.70 -0.95 20.26
N LYS A 326 -13.79 -0.94 21.03
CA LYS A 326 -14.75 -2.06 21.16
C LYS A 326 -15.98 -1.86 20.29
N GLU A 327 -16.35 -0.61 20.04
CA GLU A 327 -17.40 -0.23 19.10
C GLU A 327 -17.04 1.11 18.46
N PHE A 328 -17.36 1.26 17.17
CA PHE A 328 -17.20 2.52 16.45
C PHE A 328 -18.28 2.68 15.38
N THR A 329 -18.53 3.91 14.95
CA THR A 329 -19.30 4.20 13.74
C THR A 329 -18.34 4.55 12.61
N GLY A 330 -18.60 3.98 11.44
CA GLY A 330 -17.81 4.20 10.24
C GLY A 330 -18.69 4.57 9.06
N GLN A 331 -18.18 5.42 8.19
CA GLN A 331 -18.76 5.69 6.89
C GLN A 331 -18.08 4.82 5.85
N ILE A 332 -18.85 4.02 5.12
CA ILE A 332 -18.33 3.10 4.11
C ILE A 332 -18.94 3.37 2.74
N ILE A 333 -18.22 2.95 1.71
CA ILE A 333 -18.73 2.77 0.34
C ILE A 333 -18.60 1.29 0.00
N VAL A 334 -19.71 0.66 -0.40
CA VAL A 334 -19.72 -0.74 -0.83
C VAL A 334 -19.16 -0.83 -2.25
N ILE A 335 -17.98 -1.42 -2.38
CA ILE A 335 -17.29 -1.59 -3.67
C ILE A 335 -17.91 -2.74 -4.43
N TYR A 336 -18.15 -3.86 -3.75
CA TYR A 336 -18.67 -5.07 -4.33
C TYR A 336 -19.23 -6.00 -3.27
N HIS A 337 -20.43 -6.52 -3.48
CA HIS A 337 -20.93 -7.67 -2.74
C HIS A 337 -21.77 -8.53 -3.71
N PRO A 338 -21.65 -9.87 -3.69
CA PRO A 338 -22.36 -10.71 -4.65
C PRO A 338 -23.90 -10.66 -4.48
N THR A 339 -24.37 -10.32 -3.28
CA THR A 339 -25.80 -10.25 -2.94
C THR A 339 -26.16 -8.89 -2.30
N ALA A 340 -26.28 -8.84 -0.98
CA ALA A 340 -26.52 -7.66 -0.19
C ALA A 340 -25.93 -7.82 1.23
N ILE A 341 -25.62 -6.71 1.89
CA ILE A 341 -25.06 -6.68 3.24
C ILE A 341 -26.17 -6.29 4.21
N ALA A 342 -26.42 -7.09 5.24
CA ALA A 342 -27.39 -6.80 6.29
C ALA A 342 -26.71 -6.68 7.66
N ALA A 343 -27.45 -6.18 8.66
CA ALA A 343 -26.99 -6.22 10.05
C ALA A 343 -26.67 -7.66 10.48
N GLY A 344 -25.57 -7.83 11.21
CA GLY A 344 -25.00 -9.13 11.58
C GLY A 344 -23.88 -9.63 10.65
N TYR A 345 -23.70 -9.02 9.48
CA TYR A 345 -22.58 -9.34 8.58
C TYR A 345 -21.24 -9.16 9.31
N SER A 346 -20.33 -10.14 9.20
CA SER A 346 -19.10 -10.20 9.99
C SER A 346 -17.84 -10.41 9.12
N PRO A 347 -17.48 -9.44 8.27
CA PRO A 347 -16.29 -9.47 7.43
C PRO A 347 -15.01 -9.21 8.23
N VAL A 348 -13.86 -9.26 7.54
CA VAL A 348 -12.56 -8.85 8.11
C VAL A 348 -12.33 -7.36 7.84
N LEU A 349 -12.13 -6.60 8.91
CA LEU A 349 -11.69 -5.21 8.89
C LEU A 349 -10.16 -5.17 8.79
N HIS A 350 -9.65 -4.44 7.82
CA HIS A 350 -8.24 -4.10 7.65
C HIS A 350 -8.07 -2.61 7.94
N ALA A 351 -7.39 -2.26 9.03
CA ALA A 351 -7.07 -0.88 9.39
C ALA A 351 -5.56 -0.80 9.62
N HIS A 352 -4.88 0.17 9.00
CA HIS A 352 -3.40 0.31 9.01
C HIS A 352 -2.67 -1.03 8.73
N THR A 353 -2.08 -1.65 9.74
CA THR A 353 -1.41 -2.97 9.72
C THR A 353 -2.25 -4.07 10.39
N GLY A 354 -3.29 -3.70 11.14
CA GLY A 354 -4.15 -4.58 11.90
C GLY A 354 -5.28 -5.20 11.08
N GLN A 355 -5.66 -6.41 11.48
CA GLN A 355 -6.72 -7.18 10.83
C GLN A 355 -7.58 -7.85 11.90
N VAL A 356 -8.88 -7.64 11.85
CA VAL A 356 -9.82 -8.21 12.83
C VAL A 356 -11.17 -8.50 12.18
N SER A 357 -11.79 -9.63 12.53
CA SER A 357 -13.20 -9.84 12.18
C SER A 357 -14.06 -8.79 12.88
N CYS A 358 -14.98 -8.18 12.15
CA CYS A 358 -15.75 -7.05 12.67
C CYS A 358 -17.22 -7.22 12.28
N ARG A 359 -18.10 -7.23 13.27
CA ARG A 359 -19.54 -7.36 13.06
C ARG A 359 -20.17 -6.01 12.75
N PHE A 360 -21.05 -5.99 11.75
CA PHE A 360 -21.89 -4.84 11.41
C PHE A 360 -23.12 -4.92 12.30
N THR A 361 -23.11 -4.25 13.45
CA THR A 361 -24.18 -4.40 14.45
C THR A 361 -25.45 -3.68 14.03
N GLU A 362 -25.32 -2.52 13.39
CA GLU A 362 -26.44 -1.70 12.92
C GLU A 362 -26.07 -1.00 11.61
N LEU A 363 -26.98 -1.05 10.62
CA LEU A 363 -26.91 -0.17 9.45
C LEU A 363 -27.66 1.12 9.81
N ILE A 364 -26.93 2.19 10.11
CA ILE A 364 -27.51 3.41 10.67
C ILE A 364 -28.22 4.22 9.59
N ALA A 365 -27.54 4.48 8.47
CA ALA A 365 -28.08 5.28 7.38
C ALA A 365 -27.46 4.90 6.05
N LYS A 366 -28.26 4.91 4.98
CA LYS A 366 -27.79 4.86 3.59
C LYS A 366 -27.52 6.27 3.10
N LEU A 367 -26.38 6.47 2.45
CA LEU A 367 -25.92 7.75 1.93
C LEU A 367 -25.79 7.70 0.42
N ASP A 368 -25.99 8.85 -0.22
CA ASP A 368 -25.50 9.07 -1.57
C ASP A 368 -23.95 9.15 -1.53
N PRO A 369 -23.22 8.29 -2.27
CA PRO A 369 -21.76 8.24 -2.19
C PRO A 369 -21.07 9.50 -2.76
N ARG A 370 -21.78 10.32 -3.54
CA ARG A 370 -21.26 11.55 -4.17
C ARG A 370 -21.55 12.79 -3.34
N THR A 371 -22.77 12.88 -2.78
CA THR A 371 -23.20 14.07 -2.02
C THR A 371 -23.08 13.91 -0.51
N GLY A 372 -23.00 12.66 -0.01
CA GLY A 372 -22.99 12.35 1.42
C GLY A 372 -24.34 12.54 2.11
N GLN A 373 -25.40 12.92 1.37
CA GLN A 373 -26.73 13.12 1.94
C GLN A 373 -27.37 11.79 2.30
N THR A 374 -28.13 11.77 3.40
CA THR A 374 -28.89 10.59 3.81
C THR A 374 -30.05 10.35 2.85
N ILE A 375 -30.06 9.17 2.23
CA ILE A 375 -31.13 8.68 1.36
C ILE A 375 -32.19 7.95 2.20
N GLU A 376 -31.74 7.11 3.14
CA GLU A 376 -32.60 6.22 3.91
C GLU A 376 -32.05 6.04 5.32
N GLN A 377 -32.91 6.13 6.33
CA GLN A 377 -32.56 5.83 7.73
C GLN A 377 -32.84 4.35 8.01
N LYS A 378 -31.91 3.68 8.70
CA LYS A 378 -32.00 2.25 9.06
C LYS A 378 -32.37 1.34 7.89
N PRO A 379 -31.58 1.33 6.80
CA PRO A 379 -31.84 0.47 5.66
C PRO A 379 -31.79 -1.01 6.05
N ALA A 380 -32.65 -1.83 5.46
CA ALA A 380 -32.67 -3.27 5.73
C ALA A 380 -31.41 -3.99 5.21
N PHE A 381 -30.86 -3.51 4.09
CA PHE A 381 -29.63 -4.04 3.48
C PHE A 381 -28.92 -2.97 2.64
N LEU A 382 -27.63 -3.20 2.35
CA LEU A 382 -26.80 -2.41 1.43
C LEU A 382 -26.42 -3.24 0.20
N LYS A 383 -26.22 -2.59 -0.95
CA LYS A 383 -25.79 -3.19 -2.22
C LYS A 383 -24.53 -2.52 -2.76
N THR A 384 -23.91 -3.15 -3.75
CA THR A 384 -22.79 -2.59 -4.51
C THR A 384 -23.09 -1.17 -4.98
N GLY A 385 -22.20 -0.23 -4.67
CA GLY A 385 -22.32 1.19 -4.98
C GLY A 385 -22.93 2.05 -3.87
N ASP A 386 -23.54 1.46 -2.84
CA ASP A 386 -24.16 2.21 -1.75
C ASP A 386 -23.10 2.84 -0.84
N GLY A 387 -23.32 4.10 -0.45
CA GLY A 387 -22.67 4.70 0.72
C GLY A 387 -23.50 4.40 1.97
N ALA A 388 -22.86 4.25 3.14
CA ALA A 388 -23.59 4.04 4.39
C ALA A 388 -22.81 4.50 5.63
N ILE A 389 -23.55 4.83 6.69
CA ILE A 389 -23.03 4.88 8.06
C ILE A 389 -23.42 3.57 8.73
N VAL A 390 -22.42 2.87 9.27
CA VAL A 390 -22.57 1.55 9.90
C VAL A 390 -21.93 1.59 11.27
N ARG A 391 -22.56 0.88 12.22
CA ARG A 391 -21.99 0.59 13.54
C ARG A 391 -21.22 -0.72 13.48
N PHE A 392 -19.99 -0.68 13.97
CA PHE A 392 -19.02 -1.76 13.88
C PHE A 392 -18.64 -2.23 15.29
N GLU A 393 -18.59 -3.54 15.48
CA GLU A 393 -18.11 -4.19 16.70
C GLU A 393 -16.99 -5.18 16.34
N PRO A 394 -15.71 -4.82 16.55
CA PRO A 394 -14.59 -5.73 16.41
C PRO A 394 -14.73 -6.94 17.34
N VAL A 395 -14.49 -8.16 16.83
CA VAL A 395 -14.56 -9.40 17.61
C VAL A 395 -13.44 -9.46 18.66
N SER A 396 -12.30 -8.85 18.37
CA SER A 396 -11.23 -8.60 19.33
C SER A 396 -10.85 -7.11 19.34
N PRO A 397 -10.29 -6.60 20.43
CA PRO A 397 -9.88 -5.20 20.50
C PRO A 397 -8.91 -4.84 19.38
N ILE A 398 -9.13 -3.70 18.73
CA ILE A 398 -8.25 -3.14 17.71
C ILE A 398 -7.95 -1.68 18.04
N SER A 399 -6.71 -1.25 17.80
CA SER A 399 -6.37 0.17 17.94
C SER A 399 -6.72 0.91 16.65
N ILE A 400 -7.64 1.87 16.74
CA ILE A 400 -8.08 2.73 15.63
C ILE A 400 -8.47 4.09 16.21
N GLU A 401 -8.46 5.11 15.36
CA GLU A 401 -8.74 6.50 15.75
C GLU A 401 -9.84 7.10 14.87
N ALA A 402 -10.46 8.20 15.30
CA ALA A 402 -11.38 8.94 14.45
C ALA A 402 -10.62 9.58 13.27
N TYR A 403 -11.20 9.50 12.07
CA TYR A 403 -10.57 10.02 10.85
C TYR A 403 -10.31 11.53 10.89
N SER A 404 -11.16 12.29 11.59
CA SER A 404 -10.96 13.74 11.78
C SER A 404 -9.65 14.06 12.51
N ASP A 405 -9.23 13.16 13.39
CA ASP A 405 -8.13 13.41 14.33
C ASP A 405 -6.85 12.74 13.82
N PHE A 406 -6.94 11.50 13.36
CA PHE A 406 -5.83 10.72 12.80
C PHE A 406 -6.28 10.02 11.50
N PRO A 407 -6.23 10.71 10.35
CA PRO A 407 -6.63 10.15 9.06
C PRO A 407 -5.96 8.82 8.73
N GLU A 408 -4.70 8.64 9.12
CA GLU A 408 -3.87 7.47 8.86
C GLU A 408 -4.35 6.22 9.61
N LEU A 409 -4.93 6.40 10.81
CA LEU A 409 -5.48 5.32 11.64
C LEU A 409 -7.01 5.21 11.56
N GLY A 410 -7.66 6.21 10.96
CA GLY A 410 -9.10 6.25 10.78
C GLY A 410 -9.58 5.70 9.43
N ARG A 411 -8.69 5.29 8.52
CA ARG A 411 -9.06 4.64 7.24
C ARG A 411 -9.04 3.13 7.38
N PHE A 412 -10.00 2.47 6.74
CA PHE A 412 -10.06 1.01 6.74
C PHE A 412 -10.65 0.45 5.44
N ALA A 413 -10.32 -0.81 5.16
CA ALA A 413 -10.94 -1.64 4.15
C ALA A 413 -11.68 -2.81 4.82
N VAL A 414 -12.78 -3.23 4.22
CA VAL A 414 -13.57 -4.38 4.65
C VAL A 414 -13.46 -5.45 3.58
N ARG A 415 -13.01 -6.64 3.97
CA ARG A 415 -12.79 -7.76 3.05
C ARG A 415 -13.53 -9.01 3.51
N ASP A 416 -13.96 -9.79 2.54
CA ASP A 416 -14.57 -11.11 2.77
C ASP A 416 -14.33 -12.01 1.55
N MET A 417 -14.15 -13.30 1.79
CA MET A 417 -13.87 -14.33 0.77
C MET A 417 -12.87 -13.86 -0.30
N GLY A 418 -11.76 -13.24 0.12
CA GLY A 418 -10.70 -12.77 -0.77
C GLY A 418 -11.04 -11.53 -1.60
N THR A 419 -12.14 -10.82 -1.32
CA THR A 419 -12.61 -9.66 -2.10
C THR A 419 -12.74 -8.43 -1.22
N THR A 420 -12.44 -7.24 -1.73
CA THR A 420 -12.83 -6.01 -1.03
C THR A 420 -14.32 -5.80 -1.16
N ILE A 421 -15.00 -5.75 -0.01
CA ILE A 421 -16.44 -5.54 0.09
C ILE A 421 -16.76 -4.06 0.16
N ALA A 422 -16.05 -3.34 1.03
CA ALA A 422 -16.21 -1.92 1.23
C ALA A 422 -14.89 -1.30 1.65
N ALA A 423 -14.80 0.03 1.57
CA ALA A 423 -13.78 0.76 2.29
C ALA A 423 -14.40 2.03 2.88
N GLY A 424 -13.75 2.60 3.89
CA GLY A 424 -14.37 3.65 4.66
C GLY A 424 -13.44 4.33 5.65
N VAL A 425 -14.07 5.21 6.42
CA VAL A 425 -13.43 6.00 7.46
C VAL A 425 -14.18 5.89 8.78
N VAL A 426 -13.45 5.86 9.89
CA VAL A 426 -13.98 5.89 11.25
C VAL A 426 -14.50 7.30 11.51
N LYS A 427 -15.78 7.45 11.81
CA LYS A 427 -16.34 8.75 12.21
C LYS A 427 -16.17 8.98 13.69
N GLU A 428 -16.47 7.98 14.51
CA GLU A 428 -16.48 8.11 15.97
C GLU A 428 -16.22 6.76 16.64
N ILE A 429 -15.43 6.76 17.72
CA ILE A 429 -15.28 5.61 18.61
C ILE A 429 -16.36 5.68 19.70
N THR A 430 -17.40 4.84 19.58
CA THR A 430 -18.55 4.87 20.49
C THR A 430 -18.30 4.11 21.79
N LYS A 431 -17.37 3.15 21.80
CA LYS A 431 -16.96 2.42 23.03
C LYS A 431 -15.47 2.10 23.02
N LYS A 432 -14.76 2.57 24.04
CA LYS A 432 -13.32 2.31 24.23
C LYS A 432 -13.05 0.97 24.92
N GLY A 433 -11.89 0.40 24.58
CA GLY A 433 -11.39 -0.92 24.96
C GLY A 433 -10.83 -1.02 26.37
#